data_AF-A0A5M6DBK2-F1
#
_entry.id   AF-A0A5M6DBK2-F1
#
_cell.length_a   1.000
_cell.length_b   1.000
_cell.length_c   1.000
_cell.angle_alpha   90.00
_cell.angle_beta   90.00
_cell.angle_gamma   90.00
#
_symmetry.space_group_name_H-M   'P 1'
#
loop_
_entity.id
_entity.type
_entity.pdbx_description
1 polymer ?
#
loop_
_entity_poly.entity_id
_entity_poly.type
_entity_poly.pdbx_seq_one_letter_code
_entity_poly.pdbx_strand_id
1 'polypeptide(L)'
;MKGQWVEIEFDCLPLRSVSRLDVPLDASPKYEQFVQRVKAAMTKHGSHNSYYLHRGSCTYHLTNAPDRGEIAFAFEGTALTGSNDRRTRSVDLSVTLRRETCGWLSEPIVQFFAESVQHAILVEFDRYIEAGDLSKTEERMKKLAEQNELSEGFVGMYL
;
A
#
# COMPACT_ATOMS: atom_id res chain seq x y z
N MET A 1 19.87 4.43 -23.16
CA MET A 1 19.44 4.04 -21.80
C MET A 1 18.11 4.71 -21.51
N LYS A 2 17.09 3.97 -21.05
CA LYS A 2 15.86 4.57 -20.52
C LYS A 2 16.02 4.59 -18.98
N GLY A 3 15.99 5.76 -18.37
CA GLY A 3 16.05 5.88 -16.90
C GLY A 3 14.73 5.44 -16.26
N GLN A 4 14.79 4.94 -15.03
CA GLN A 4 13.65 4.84 -14.11
C GLN A 4 13.71 6.07 -13.21
N TRP A 5 12.75 6.98 -13.38
CA TRP A 5 12.74 8.31 -12.74
C TRP A 5 11.99 8.30 -11.40
N VAL A 6 11.15 7.27 -11.20
CA VAL A 6 10.35 7.03 -10.00
C VAL A 6 10.28 5.52 -9.79
N GLU A 7 10.61 5.07 -8.59
CA GLU A 7 10.48 3.68 -8.15
C GLU A 7 9.37 3.60 -7.11
N ILE A 8 8.42 2.67 -7.29
CA ILE A 8 7.26 2.50 -6.41
C ILE A 8 7.13 1.04 -6.04
N GLU A 9 6.96 0.78 -4.75
CA GLU A 9 6.61 -0.53 -4.21
C GLU A 9 5.51 -0.38 -3.17
N PHE A 10 4.56 -1.33 -3.14
CA PHE A 10 3.53 -1.39 -2.09
C PHE A 10 2.90 -2.78 -2.02
N ASP A 11 2.36 -3.09 -0.86
CA ASP A 11 1.40 -4.17 -0.68
C ASP A 11 -0.02 -3.60 -0.83
N CYS A 12 -0.93 -4.38 -1.43
CA CYS A 12 -2.32 -3.99 -1.67
C CYS A 12 -3.28 -4.95 -0.97
N LEU A 13 -4.25 -4.39 -0.24
CA LEU A 13 -5.34 -5.11 0.41
C LEU A 13 -6.69 -4.60 -0.10
N PRO A 14 -7.42 -5.37 -0.93
CA PRO A 14 -8.79 -5.02 -1.31
C PRO A 14 -9.70 -4.98 -0.08
N LEU A 15 -10.30 -3.82 0.24
CA LEU A 15 -11.07 -3.69 1.48
C LEU A 15 -12.33 -4.57 1.53
N ARG A 16 -12.88 -4.94 0.36
CA ARG A 16 -13.98 -5.92 0.24
C ARG A 16 -13.64 -7.33 0.74
N SER A 17 -12.36 -7.69 0.76
CA SER A 17 -11.90 -9.02 1.16
C SER A 17 -11.74 -9.15 2.68
N VAL A 18 -11.88 -8.04 3.39
CA VAL A 18 -11.73 -7.98 4.84
C VAL A 18 -13.06 -8.33 5.50
N SER A 19 -13.18 -9.57 5.99
CA SER A 19 -14.42 -10.10 6.59
C SER A 19 -14.54 -9.83 8.10
N ARG A 20 -13.43 -9.89 8.83
CA ARG A 20 -13.33 -9.53 10.26
C ARG A 20 -12.02 -8.80 10.52
N LEU A 21 -12.10 -7.73 11.32
CA LEU A 21 -10.94 -6.96 11.80
C LEU A 21 -10.86 -7.05 13.32
N ASP A 22 -11.10 -8.23 13.88
CA ASP A 22 -10.84 -8.45 15.29
C ASP A 22 -9.33 -8.54 15.48
N VAL A 23 -8.78 -7.71 16.37
CA VAL A 23 -7.37 -7.74 16.70
C VAL A 23 -7.19 -8.91 17.68
N PRO A 24 -6.37 -9.93 17.36
CA PRO A 24 -6.06 -10.99 18.30
C PRO A 24 -5.48 -10.41 19.60
N LEU A 25 -5.79 -11.02 20.74
CA LEU A 25 -5.30 -10.55 22.05
C LEU A 25 -3.77 -10.57 22.16
N ASP A 26 -3.12 -11.42 21.39
CA ASP A 26 -1.67 -11.61 21.28
C ASP A 26 -1.02 -10.81 20.13
N ALA A 27 -1.79 -9.97 19.44
CA ALA A 27 -1.29 -9.19 18.32
C ALA A 27 -0.18 -8.21 18.75
N SER A 28 0.87 -8.12 17.92
CA SER A 28 1.88 -7.08 18.11
C SER A 28 1.25 -5.68 18.00
N PRO A 29 1.77 -4.65 18.72
CA PRO A 29 1.27 -3.29 18.63
C PRO A 29 1.28 -2.73 17.19
N LYS A 30 2.25 -3.14 16.36
CA LYS A 30 2.34 -2.74 14.95
C LYS A 30 1.19 -3.31 14.13
N TYR A 31 0.80 -4.56 14.38
CA TYR A 31 -0.33 -5.19 13.70
C TYR A 31 -1.65 -4.59 14.15
N GLU A 32 -1.82 -4.36 15.45
CA GLU A 32 -3.00 -3.66 15.99
C GLU A 32 -3.18 -2.30 15.32
N GLN A 33 -2.12 -1.47 15.27
CA GLN A 33 -2.18 -0.17 14.61
C GLN A 33 -2.52 -0.29 13.12
N PHE A 34 -2.00 -1.30 12.42
CA PHE A 34 -2.35 -1.56 11.02
C PHE A 34 -3.84 -1.87 10.88
N VAL A 35 -4.38 -2.76 11.70
CA VAL A 35 -5.81 -3.09 11.72
C VAL A 35 -6.66 -1.85 11.99
N GLN A 36 -6.26 -1.00 12.94
CA GLN A 36 -6.97 0.25 13.23
C GLN A 36 -6.98 1.21 12.02
N ARG A 37 -5.87 1.32 11.28
CA ARG A 37 -5.81 2.15 10.07
C ARG A 37 -6.66 1.57 8.93
N VAL A 38 -6.69 0.25 8.76
CA VAL A 38 -7.58 -0.42 7.80
C VAL A 38 -9.05 -0.18 8.18
N LYS A 39 -9.41 -0.31 9.46
CA LYS A 39 -10.76 0.03 9.95
C LYS A 39 -11.12 1.48 9.63
N ALA A 40 -10.22 2.41 9.91
CA ALA A 40 -10.45 3.83 9.62
C ALA A 40 -10.65 4.08 8.11
N ALA A 41 -9.85 3.43 7.26
CA ALA A 41 -10.02 3.49 5.81
C ALA A 41 -11.38 2.96 5.34
N MET A 42 -11.82 1.80 5.86
CA MET A 42 -13.13 1.22 5.55
C MET A 42 -14.28 2.12 6.01
N THR A 43 -14.17 2.72 7.20
CA THR A 43 -15.17 3.67 7.71
C THR A 43 -15.24 4.93 6.84
N LYS A 44 -14.09 5.45 6.40
CA LYS A 44 -14.01 6.69 5.62
C LYS A 44 -14.47 6.52 4.17
N HIS A 45 -14.11 5.41 3.53
CA HIS A 45 -14.25 5.24 2.07
C HIS A 45 -15.15 4.08 1.66
N GLY A 46 -15.60 3.24 2.60
CA GLY A 46 -16.28 1.99 2.30
C GLY A 46 -15.34 0.90 1.80
N SER A 47 -15.90 -0.29 1.58
CA SER A 47 -15.14 -1.48 1.18
C SER A 47 -15.15 -1.75 -0.33
N HIS A 48 -16.13 -1.21 -1.05
CA HIS A 48 -16.28 -1.44 -2.49
C HIS A 48 -15.44 -0.43 -3.30
N ASN A 49 -14.75 -0.90 -4.34
CA ASN A 49 -13.82 -0.11 -5.15
C ASN A 49 -12.68 0.58 -4.36
N SER A 50 -12.43 0.12 -3.13
CA SER A 50 -11.44 0.68 -2.19
C SER A 50 -10.35 -0.33 -1.89
N TYR A 51 -9.10 0.10 -2.01
CA TYR A 51 -7.91 -0.72 -1.86
C TYR A 51 -6.95 -0.05 -0.89
N TYR A 52 -6.60 -0.74 0.20
CA TYR A 52 -5.66 -0.21 1.17
C TYR A 52 -4.24 -0.56 0.75
N LEU A 53 -3.43 0.48 0.51
CA LEU A 53 -2.02 0.37 0.18
C LEU A 53 -1.20 0.50 1.45
N HIS A 54 -0.29 -0.43 1.70
CA HIS A 54 0.54 -0.42 2.88
C HIS A 54 1.97 -0.84 2.58
N ARG A 55 2.88 -0.50 3.52
CA ARG A 55 4.33 -0.65 3.33
C ARG A 55 4.79 -0.01 2.01
N GLY A 56 4.13 1.08 1.62
CA GLY A 56 4.42 1.78 0.39
C GLY A 56 5.75 2.51 0.46
N SER A 57 6.53 2.45 -0.61
CA SER A 57 7.71 3.26 -0.82
C SER A 57 7.67 3.91 -2.20
N CYS A 58 8.09 5.17 -2.27
CA CYS A 58 8.20 5.92 -3.52
C CYS A 58 9.52 6.69 -3.50
N THR A 59 10.40 6.40 -4.45
CA THR A 59 11.74 6.97 -4.54
C THR A 59 11.89 7.75 -5.84
N TYR A 60 12.28 9.01 -5.72
CA TYR A 60 12.64 9.87 -6.84
C TYR A 60 14.15 9.96 -6.98
N HIS A 61 14.64 9.88 -8.23
CA HIS A 61 16.05 10.01 -8.58
C HIS A 61 16.28 11.29 -9.39
N LEU A 62 16.76 12.35 -8.73
CA LEU A 62 17.01 13.66 -9.36
C LEU A 62 18.36 13.73 -10.09
N THR A 63 19.26 12.78 -9.85
CA THR A 63 20.49 12.62 -10.60
C THR A 63 20.73 11.13 -10.90
N ASN A 64 21.68 10.84 -11.80
CA ASN A 64 22.05 9.46 -12.12
C ASN A 64 23.06 8.85 -11.12
N ALA A 65 23.41 9.56 -10.05
CA ALA A 65 24.30 9.07 -9.01
C ALA A 65 23.49 8.47 -7.84
N PRO A 66 23.76 7.22 -7.42
CA PRO A 66 22.94 6.52 -6.41
C PRO A 66 23.05 7.11 -5.01
N ASP A 67 24.09 7.90 -4.74
CA ASP A 67 24.35 8.53 -3.45
C ASP A 67 24.01 10.02 -3.43
N ARG A 68 23.46 10.57 -4.52
CA ARG A 68 23.16 12.00 -4.65
C ARG A 68 21.90 12.25 -5.45
N GLY A 69 20.92 12.91 -4.86
CA GLY A 69 19.66 13.22 -5.56
C GLY A 69 18.52 12.25 -5.29
N GLU A 70 18.66 11.35 -4.32
CA GLU A 70 17.59 10.45 -3.90
C GLU A 70 16.63 11.20 -2.96
N ILE A 71 15.34 11.01 -3.16
CA ILE A 71 14.29 11.41 -2.22
C ILE A 71 13.31 10.25 -2.08
N ALA A 72 13.33 9.60 -0.92
CA ALA A 72 12.51 8.43 -0.64
C ALA A 72 11.40 8.75 0.38
N PHE A 73 10.17 8.41 0.02
CA PHE A 73 8.98 8.54 0.86
C PHE A 73 8.45 7.16 1.22
N ALA A 74 7.93 7.04 2.44
CA ALA A 74 6.98 5.98 2.75
C ALA A 74 5.56 6.52 2.61
N PHE A 75 4.65 5.66 2.19
CA PHE A 75 3.24 5.98 2.16
C PHE A 75 2.38 4.80 2.60
N GLU A 76 1.19 5.13 3.08
CA GLU A 76 0.10 4.19 3.32
C GLU A 76 -1.24 4.92 3.18
N GLY A 77 -2.30 4.20 2.82
CA GLY A 77 -3.62 4.81 2.68
C GLY A 77 -4.52 4.05 1.73
N THR A 78 -5.48 4.74 1.11
CA THR A 78 -6.52 4.10 0.28
C THR A 78 -6.45 4.60 -1.15
N ALA A 79 -6.39 3.68 -2.10
CA ALA A 79 -6.68 3.93 -3.51
C ALA A 79 -8.15 3.62 -3.80
N LEU A 80 -8.82 4.54 -4.50
CA LEU A 80 -10.21 4.45 -4.86
C LEU A 80 -10.33 4.35 -6.38
N THR A 81 -11.09 3.38 -6.86
CA THR A 81 -11.30 3.16 -8.29
C THR A 81 -12.71 3.56 -8.72
N GLY A 82 -12.90 3.67 -10.04
CA GLY A 82 -14.23 3.81 -10.61
C GLY A 82 -15.06 2.53 -10.48
N SER A 83 -16.34 2.60 -10.84
CA SER A 83 -17.32 1.51 -10.70
C SER A 83 -16.93 0.18 -11.34
N ASN A 84 -16.03 0.20 -12.34
CA ASN A 84 -15.57 -0.99 -13.04
C ASN A 84 -14.24 -1.55 -12.52
N ASP A 85 -13.66 -0.99 -11.44
CA ASP A 85 -12.35 -1.41 -10.89
C ASP A 85 -11.17 -1.34 -11.88
N ARG A 86 -11.28 -0.54 -12.95
CA ARG A 86 -10.26 -0.47 -14.03
C ARG A 86 -9.32 0.73 -13.95
N ARG A 87 -9.73 1.77 -13.25
CA ARG A 87 -9.06 3.08 -13.23
C ARG A 87 -9.19 3.67 -11.84
N THR A 88 -8.08 4.17 -11.33
CA THR A 88 -7.96 4.91 -10.09
C THR A 88 -8.59 6.28 -10.29
N ARG A 89 -9.51 6.65 -9.41
CA ARG A 89 -10.18 7.95 -9.39
C ARG A 89 -9.45 8.93 -8.49
N SER A 90 -9.02 8.45 -7.33
CA SER A 90 -8.39 9.26 -6.29
C SER A 90 -7.63 8.37 -5.32
N VAL A 91 -6.69 8.98 -4.60
CA VAL A 91 -5.96 8.34 -3.50
C VAL A 91 -6.07 9.22 -2.26
N ASP A 92 -6.10 8.60 -1.10
CA ASP A 92 -6.06 9.25 0.22
C ASP A 92 -4.90 8.62 1.00
N LEU A 93 -3.72 9.26 0.91
CA LEU A 93 -2.46 8.71 1.41
C LEU A 93 -1.88 9.59 2.52
N SER A 94 -1.39 8.94 3.56
CA SER A 94 -0.38 9.51 4.46
C SER A 94 0.98 9.30 3.82
N VAL A 95 1.74 10.38 3.62
CA VAL A 95 3.06 10.36 2.97
C VAL A 95 4.08 10.97 3.93
N THR A 96 5.22 10.32 4.12
CA THR A 96 6.26 10.77 5.05
C THR A 96 7.63 10.59 4.43
N LEU A 97 8.46 11.63 4.47
CA LEU A 97 9.85 11.56 4.03
C LEU A 97 10.61 10.55 4.89
N ARG A 98 11.29 9.60 4.26
CA ARG A 98 12.07 8.55 4.92
C ARG A 98 13.56 8.82 4.86
N ARG A 99 14.04 9.23 3.70
CA ARG A 99 15.46 9.41 3.41
C ARG A 99 15.62 10.40 2.27
N GLU A 100 16.71 11.16 2.31
CA GLU A 100 17.15 12.01 1.21
C GLU A 100 18.68 12.03 1.13
N THR A 101 19.21 12.31 -0.07
CA THR A 101 20.65 12.59 -0.32
C THR A 101 20.86 13.92 -1.06
N CYS A 102 19.90 14.82 -0.91
CA CYS A 102 19.79 16.12 -1.53
C CYS A 102 20.11 17.22 -0.50
N GLY A 103 21.38 17.63 -0.38
CA GLY A 103 21.77 18.76 0.48
C GLY A 103 21.15 20.12 0.12
N TRP A 104 20.36 20.19 -0.96
CA TRP A 104 19.62 21.36 -1.42
C TRP A 104 18.09 21.18 -1.29
N LEU A 105 17.62 20.13 -0.62
CA LEU A 105 16.21 19.90 -0.40
C LEU A 105 15.68 20.84 0.68
N SER A 106 14.64 21.61 0.34
CA SER A 106 13.94 22.48 1.28
C SER A 106 12.55 21.92 1.60
N GLU A 107 11.98 22.33 2.73
CA GLU A 107 10.66 21.87 3.18
C GLU A 107 9.56 22.05 2.12
N PRO A 108 9.45 23.18 1.38
CA PRO A 108 8.47 23.31 0.30
C PRO A 108 8.67 22.28 -0.83
N ILE A 109 9.92 21.92 -1.12
CA ILE A 109 10.22 20.90 -2.13
C ILE A 109 9.83 19.52 -1.61
N VAL A 110 10.07 19.20 -0.33
CA VAL A 110 9.60 17.96 0.29
C VAL A 110 8.08 17.84 0.17
N GLN A 111 7.35 18.92 0.48
CA GLN A 111 5.89 18.94 0.37
C GLN A 111 5.40 18.74 -1.06
N PHE A 112 6.05 19.40 -2.03
CA PHE A 112 5.77 19.19 -3.44
C PHE A 112 5.98 17.73 -3.89
N PHE A 113 7.07 17.09 -3.45
CA PHE A 113 7.30 15.67 -3.76
C PHE A 113 6.33 14.75 -3.01
N ALA A 114 5.94 15.08 -1.77
CA ALA A 114 4.93 14.31 -1.03
C ALA A 114 3.57 14.34 -1.73
N GLU A 115 3.16 15.49 -2.30
CA GLU A 115 1.99 15.59 -3.18
C GLU A 115 2.20 14.79 -4.47
N SER A 116 3.39 14.87 -5.06
CA SER A 116 3.75 14.11 -6.27
C SER A 116 3.64 12.60 -6.06
N VAL A 117 3.90 12.07 -4.86
CA VAL A 117 3.65 10.65 -4.54
C VAL A 117 2.20 10.29 -4.84
N GLN A 118 1.22 11.13 -4.49
CA GLN A 118 -0.19 10.84 -4.77
C GLN A 118 -0.46 10.72 -6.27
N HIS A 119 0.10 11.64 -7.07
CA HIS A 119 0.01 11.58 -8.53
C HIS A 119 0.69 10.35 -9.12
N ALA A 120 1.86 9.97 -8.58
CA ALA A 120 2.59 8.79 -9.03
C ALA A 120 1.80 7.50 -8.73
N ILE A 121 1.19 7.40 -7.54
CA ILE A 121 0.35 6.25 -7.18
C ILE A 121 -0.92 6.15 -8.03
N LEU A 122 -1.53 7.28 -8.45
CA LEU A 122 -2.67 7.23 -9.38
C LEU A 122 -2.30 6.49 -10.68
N VAL A 123 -1.11 6.75 -11.20
CA VAL A 123 -0.62 6.12 -12.44
C VAL A 123 -0.16 4.68 -12.19
N GLU A 124 0.59 4.44 -11.11
CA GLU A 124 1.14 3.10 -10.84
C GLU A 124 0.05 2.12 -10.42
N PHE A 125 -0.99 2.58 -9.71
CA PHE A 125 -2.10 1.72 -9.35
C PHE A 125 -2.94 1.32 -10.58
N ASP A 126 -3.12 2.21 -11.57
CA ASP A 126 -3.72 1.84 -12.86
C ASP A 126 -2.90 0.72 -13.54
N ARG A 127 -1.57 0.84 -13.56
CA ARG A 127 -0.67 -0.18 -14.14
C ARG A 127 -0.76 -1.50 -13.37
N TYR A 128 -0.84 -1.45 -12.05
CA TYR A 128 -1.02 -2.61 -11.18
C TYR A 128 -2.34 -3.36 -11.47
N ILE A 129 -3.43 -2.61 -11.67
CA ILE A 129 -4.73 -3.16 -12.08
C ILE A 129 -4.62 -3.82 -13.46
N GLU A 130 -4.04 -3.12 -14.45
CA GLU A 130 -3.89 -3.60 -15.82
C GLU A 130 -3.03 -4.88 -15.92
N ALA A 131 -2.03 -5.03 -15.05
CA ALA A 131 -1.20 -6.23 -14.94
C ALA A 131 -1.95 -7.47 -14.37
N GLY A 132 -3.20 -7.29 -13.92
CA GLY A 132 -4.02 -8.34 -13.33
C GLY A 132 -3.60 -8.71 -11.91
N ASP A 133 -2.78 -7.87 -11.25
CA ASP A 133 -2.25 -8.19 -9.93
C ASP A 133 -3.31 -8.10 -8.82
N LEU A 134 -4.44 -7.41 -9.07
CA LEU A 134 -5.63 -7.47 -8.21
C LEU A 134 -6.13 -8.91 -8.03
N SER A 135 -6.35 -9.63 -9.13
CA SER A 135 -6.84 -11.01 -9.10
C SER A 135 -5.85 -11.95 -8.43
N LYS A 136 -4.54 -11.78 -8.69
CA LYS A 136 -3.49 -12.56 -8.02
C LYS A 136 -3.44 -12.30 -6.52
N THR A 137 -3.74 -11.08 -6.08
CA THR A 137 -3.78 -10.73 -4.66
C THR A 137 -4.98 -11.41 -3.97
N GLU A 138 -6.15 -11.41 -4.60
CA GLU A 138 -7.31 -12.15 -4.11
C GLU A 138 -7.05 -13.67 -4.03
N GLU A 139 -6.43 -14.25 -5.06
CA GLU A 139 -6.06 -15.67 -5.07
C GLU A 139 -5.04 -16.02 -3.98
N ARG A 140 -4.01 -15.17 -3.78
CA ARG A 140 -3.03 -15.34 -2.71
C ARG A 140 -3.70 -15.33 -1.35
N MET A 141 -4.60 -14.37 -1.13
CA MET A 141 -5.35 -14.27 0.12
C MET A 141 -6.25 -15.47 0.37
N LYS A 142 -6.92 -15.98 -0.67
CA LYS A 142 -7.74 -17.20 -0.58
C LYS A 142 -6.89 -18.41 -0.20
N LYS A 143 -5.72 -18.60 -0.83
CA LYS A 143 -4.78 -19.68 -0.48
C LYS A 143 -4.25 -19.56 0.96
N LEU A 144 -3.96 -18.34 1.42
CA LEU A 144 -3.56 -18.07 2.80
C LEU A 144 -4.69 -18.38 3.79
N ALA A 145 -5.94 -18.04 3.46
CA ALA A 145 -7.11 -18.40 4.27
C ALA A 145 -7.31 -19.92 4.33
N GLU A 146 -7.23 -20.61 3.19
CA GLU A 146 -7.31 -22.09 3.13
C GLU A 146 -6.20 -22.76 3.93
N GLN A 147 -4.96 -22.24 3.87
CA GLN A 147 -3.84 -22.74 4.67
C GLN A 147 -4.04 -22.50 6.17
N ASN A 148 -4.59 -21.35 6.56
CA ASN A 148 -4.90 -21.06 7.95
C ASN A 148 -6.07 -21.91 8.48
N GLU A 149 -7.11 -22.14 7.68
CA GLU A 149 -8.22 -23.05 8.02
C GLU A 149 -7.73 -24.51 8.18
N LEU A 150 -6.79 -24.95 7.32
CA LEU A 150 -6.15 -26.26 7.45
C LEU A 150 -5.23 -26.35 8.69
N SER A 151 -4.67 -25.22 9.14
CA SER A 151 -3.80 -25.14 10.33
C SER A 151 -4.60 -25.07 11.63
N GLU A 152 -5.76 -24.39 11.63
CA GLU A 152 -6.72 -24.41 12.74
C GLU A 152 -7.40 -25.78 12.89
N GLY A 153 -7.43 -26.60 11.83
CA GLY A 153 -7.88 -27.99 11.87
C GLY A 153 -6.95 -28.98 12.58
N PHE A 154 -5.77 -28.56 13.05
CA PHE A 154 -4.76 -29.44 13.67
C PHE A 154 -4.42 -29.14 15.13
N VAL A 155 -5.23 -28.34 15.84
CA VAL A 155 -5.14 -28.20 17.32
C VAL A 155 -6.38 -28.87 17.96
N GLY A 156 -6.50 -30.17 17.73
CA GLY A 156 -7.64 -30.95 18.21
C GLY A 156 -7.36 -32.45 18.25
N MET A 157 -6.11 -32.87 18.49
CA MET A 157 -5.84 -34.28 18.75
C MET A 157 -4.50 -34.50 19.46
N TYR A 158 -4.44 -34.14 20.75
CA TYR A 158 -3.68 -34.92 21.73
C TYR A 158 -4.47 -34.92 23.04
N LEU A 159 -4.73 -36.14 23.51
CA LEU A 159 -5.43 -36.53 24.73
C LEU A 159 -4.85 -35.88 25.99
#